data_AF-A0A232EJI2-F1
#
_entry.id   AF-A0A232EJI2-F1
#
_cell.length_a   1.000
_cell.length_b   1.000
_cell.length_c   1.000
_cell.angle_alpha   90.00
_cell.angle_beta   90.00
_cell.angle_gamma   90.00
#
_symmetry.space_group_name_H-M   'P 1'
#
loop_
_entity.id
_entity.type
_entity.pdbx_description
1 polymer ?
#
loop_
_entity_poly.entity_id
_entity_poly.type
_entity_poly.pdbx_seq_one_letter_code
_entity_poly.pdbx_strand_id
1 'polypeptide(L)'
;MEEPDPETWTAWFLDAIRKIRSQKQRPSVERIAHAIRLQHDYHEEVIAENLQLAVKRGDVLKLFNKGQSSYKDPGGLQSKPLKVSRTSDLCKVIIKAVRELGERDGSNLKNIEKYVRQSHSVDEEQEGDLRTALRLSAKRAVDRGLVLQEGRLFRQPDRPIHLAKKFNAEREHNDSLTPK
;
A
#
# COMPACT_ATOMS: atom_id res chain seq x y z
N MET A 1 24.65 25.41 9.46
CA MET A 1 24.53 24.45 8.34
C MET A 1 23.16 24.70 7.77
N GLU A 2 23.05 25.01 6.47
CA GLU A 2 21.74 25.23 5.84
C GLU A 2 20.98 23.90 5.83
N GLU A 3 19.71 23.92 6.22
CA GLU A 3 18.90 22.70 6.23
C GLU A 3 18.71 22.20 4.79
N PRO A 4 18.87 20.90 4.51
CA PRO A 4 18.69 20.38 3.18
C PRO A 4 17.25 20.61 2.72
N ASP A 5 17.08 20.97 1.46
CA ASP A 5 15.75 21.13 0.88
C ASP A 5 15.02 19.77 0.76
N PRO A 6 13.69 19.79 0.52
CA PRO A 6 12.91 18.56 0.41
C PRO A 6 13.38 17.59 -0.68
N GLU A 7 13.94 18.10 -1.78
CA GLU A 7 14.40 17.28 -2.91
C GLU A 7 15.69 16.53 -2.57
N THR A 8 16.59 17.20 -1.86
CA THR A 8 17.85 16.64 -1.34
C THR A 8 17.56 15.52 -0.36
N TRP A 9 16.66 15.74 0.60
CA TRP A 9 16.20 14.70 1.51
C TRP A 9 15.62 13.50 0.76
N THR A 10 14.74 13.74 -0.21
CA THR A 10 14.17 12.69 -1.06
C THR A 10 15.26 11.89 -1.76
N ALA A 11 16.26 12.53 -2.37
CA ALA A 11 17.36 11.84 -3.03
C ALA A 11 18.12 10.91 -2.07
N TRP A 12 18.48 11.40 -0.87
CA TRP A 12 19.17 10.62 0.15
C TRP A 12 18.34 9.41 0.62
N PHE A 13 17.04 9.59 0.82
CA PHE A 13 16.15 8.49 1.20
C PHE A 13 16.08 7.43 0.11
N LEU A 14 15.91 7.83 -1.14
CA LEU A 14 15.80 6.88 -2.25
C LEU A 14 17.09 6.10 -2.46
N ASP A 15 18.25 6.75 -2.34
CA ASP A 15 19.55 6.07 -2.46
C ASP A 15 19.81 5.10 -1.30
N ALA A 16 19.49 5.51 -0.07
CA ALA A 16 19.52 4.62 1.09
C ALA A 16 18.59 3.40 0.89
N ILE A 17 17.34 3.63 0.47
CA ILE A 17 16.35 2.57 0.22
C ILE A 17 16.85 1.61 -0.86
N ARG A 18 17.37 2.11 -1.99
CA ARG A 18 17.90 1.29 -3.09
C ARG A 18 19.09 0.44 -2.64
N LYS A 19 20.02 1.03 -1.89
CA LYS A 19 21.19 0.33 -1.32
C LYS A 19 20.78 -0.76 -0.32
N ILE A 20 19.86 -0.48 0.58
CA ILE A 20 19.36 -1.47 1.55
C ILE A 20 18.64 -2.62 0.83
N ARG A 21 17.85 -2.30 -0.20
CA ARG A 21 17.17 -3.31 -1.01
C ARG A 21 18.12 -4.18 -1.83
N SER A 22 19.20 -3.65 -2.38
CA SER A 22 20.20 -4.44 -3.13
C SER A 22 20.90 -5.46 -2.22
N GLN A 23 21.01 -5.16 -0.93
CA GLN A 23 21.50 -6.08 0.11
C GLN A 23 20.45 -7.07 0.62
N LYS A 24 19.24 -7.11 0.00
CA LYS A 24 18.10 -7.92 0.42
C LYS A 24 17.65 -7.66 1.86
N GLN A 25 17.95 -6.47 2.38
CA GLN A 25 17.52 -6.03 3.69
C GLN A 25 16.24 -5.20 3.59
N ARG A 26 15.52 -5.07 4.71
CA ARG A 26 14.33 -4.24 4.82
C ARG A 26 14.73 -2.78 5.05
N PRO A 27 14.30 -1.82 4.22
CA PRO A 27 14.48 -0.40 4.50
C PRO A 27 13.53 0.02 5.64
N SER A 28 14.00 -0.03 6.88
CA SER A 28 13.31 0.51 8.06
C SER A 28 13.85 1.91 8.37
N VAL A 29 13.22 2.63 9.32
CA VAL A 29 13.67 3.97 9.73
C VAL A 29 15.13 3.90 10.21
N GLU A 30 15.44 2.91 11.06
CA GLU A 30 16.75 2.75 11.69
C GLU A 30 17.84 2.50 10.64
N ARG A 31 17.56 1.64 9.64
CA ARG A 31 18.52 1.35 8.57
C ARG A 31 18.71 2.51 7.61
N ILE A 32 17.63 3.25 7.30
CA ILE A 32 17.70 4.43 6.44
C ILE A 32 18.50 5.53 7.15
N ALA A 33 18.20 5.79 8.43
CA ALA A 33 18.93 6.74 9.25
C ALA A 33 20.40 6.36 9.38
N HIS A 34 20.71 5.09 9.63
CA HIS A 34 22.08 4.62 9.66
C HIS A 34 22.80 4.86 8.33
N ALA A 35 22.17 4.53 7.19
CA ALA A 35 22.76 4.72 5.87
C ALA A 35 23.05 6.20 5.56
N ILE A 36 22.13 7.11 5.91
CA ILE A 36 22.30 8.55 5.72
C ILE A 36 23.40 9.09 6.63
N ARG A 37 23.46 8.64 7.89
CA ARG A 37 24.47 9.07 8.88
C ARG A 37 25.90 8.72 8.51
N LEU A 38 26.11 7.75 7.62
CA LEU A 38 27.44 7.43 7.10
C LEU A 38 27.99 8.48 6.12
N GLN A 39 27.11 9.32 5.55
CA GLN A 39 27.46 10.31 4.53
C GLN A 39 27.13 11.75 4.97
N HIS A 40 26.17 11.91 5.87
CA HIS A 40 25.62 13.20 6.30
C HIS A 40 25.46 13.23 7.83
N ASP A 41 25.83 14.32 8.49
CA ASP A 41 25.79 14.41 9.94
C ASP A 41 24.45 14.98 10.45
N TYR A 42 23.42 14.13 10.49
CA TYR A 42 22.10 14.47 11.03
C TYR A 42 21.67 13.48 12.11
N HIS A 43 20.98 14.00 13.14
CA HIS A 43 20.35 13.17 14.16
C HIS A 43 19.23 12.31 13.57
N GLU A 44 19.07 11.10 14.12
CA GLU A 44 18.07 10.13 13.65
C GLU A 44 16.64 10.68 13.69
N GLU A 45 16.31 11.52 14.69
CA GLU A 45 15.00 12.15 14.82
C GLU A 45 14.69 13.08 13.63
N VAL A 46 15.66 13.90 13.22
CA VAL A 46 15.54 14.82 12.06
C VAL A 46 15.36 14.01 10.77
N ILE A 47 16.12 12.92 10.62
CA ILE A 47 16.01 12.03 9.46
C ILE A 47 14.63 11.36 9.44
N ALA A 48 14.14 10.88 10.59
CA ALA A 48 12.84 10.24 10.71
C ALA A 48 11.69 11.20 10.40
N GLU A 49 11.77 12.45 10.87
CA GLU A 49 10.80 13.50 10.56
C GLU A 49 10.77 13.81 9.06
N ASN A 50 11.94 14.05 8.45
CA ASN A 50 12.02 14.31 7.01
C ASN A 50 11.56 13.12 6.17
N LEU A 51 11.78 11.88 6.63
CA LEU A 51 11.26 10.68 5.99
C LEU A 51 9.73 10.63 6.05
N GLN A 52 9.12 11.03 7.17
CA GLN A 52 7.66 11.15 7.28
C GLN A 52 7.10 12.23 6.36
N LEU A 53 7.78 13.37 6.23
CA LEU A 53 7.41 14.43 5.29
C LEU A 53 7.49 13.94 3.84
N ALA A 54 8.55 13.20 3.46
CA ALA A 54 8.68 12.59 2.14
C ALA A 54 7.54 11.59 1.86
N VAL A 55 7.10 10.81 2.87
CA VAL A 55 5.93 9.92 2.75
C VAL A 55 4.63 10.72 2.57
N LYS A 56 4.48 11.84 3.29
CA LYS A 56 3.30 12.70 3.19
C LYS A 56 3.19 13.30 1.78
N ARG A 57 4.30 13.82 1.24
CA ARG A 57 4.42 14.34 -0.15
C ARG A 57 4.19 13.25 -1.18
N GLY A 58 4.65 12.03 -0.89
CA GLY A 58 4.50 10.87 -1.75
C GLY A 58 5.74 10.49 -2.52
N ASP A 59 6.87 11.11 -2.20
CA ASP A 59 8.18 10.83 -2.77
C ASP A 59 8.75 9.49 -2.28
N VAL A 60 8.28 9.04 -1.11
CA VAL A 60 8.59 7.73 -0.52
C VAL A 60 7.30 7.01 -0.15
N LEU A 61 7.20 5.73 -0.46
CA LEU A 61 6.04 4.90 -0.10
C LEU A 61 6.32 4.11 1.18
N LYS A 62 5.54 4.37 2.24
CA LYS A 62 5.55 3.57 3.47
C LYS A 62 4.62 2.36 3.33
N LEU A 63 5.12 1.19 3.70
CA LEU A 63 4.40 -0.07 3.69
C LEU A 63 4.50 -0.77 5.04
N PHE A 64 3.43 -1.41 5.46
CA PHE A 64 3.34 -2.23 6.64
C PHE A 64 3.36 -3.71 6.25
N ASN A 65 4.15 -4.49 6.98
CA ASN A 65 4.19 -5.94 6.83
C ASN A 65 4.68 -6.59 8.12
N LYS A 66 3.93 -7.59 8.61
CA LYS A 66 4.24 -8.36 9.82
C LYS A 66 4.64 -7.48 11.02
N GLY A 67 3.81 -6.48 11.37
CA GLY A 67 4.02 -5.67 12.57
C GLY A 67 5.04 -4.54 12.43
N GLN A 68 5.53 -4.28 11.22
CA GLN A 68 6.69 -3.44 11.01
C GLN A 68 6.51 -2.58 9.76
N SER A 69 7.14 -1.42 9.72
CA SER A 69 7.13 -0.51 8.56
C SER A 69 8.36 -0.67 7.67
N SER A 70 8.18 -0.51 6.37
CA SER A 70 9.24 -0.51 5.36
C SER A 70 8.99 0.59 4.35
N TYR A 71 10.05 1.16 3.80
CA TYR A 71 9.97 2.28 2.87
C TYR A 71 10.42 1.85 1.48
N LYS A 72 9.75 2.37 0.45
CA LYS A 72 10.02 2.05 -0.96
C LYS A 72 10.04 3.30 -1.81
N ASP A 73 10.81 3.20 -2.89
CA ASP A 73 10.80 4.14 -4.02
C ASP A 73 9.50 3.94 -4.85
N PRO A 74 8.61 4.96 -4.94
CA PRO A 74 7.41 4.93 -5.78
C PRO A 74 7.73 4.85 -7.28
N GLY A 75 8.80 5.50 -7.75
CA GLY A 75 9.19 5.59 -9.15
C GLY A 75 10.14 4.48 -9.62
N GLY A 76 10.75 3.75 -8.69
CA GLY A 76 11.73 2.69 -8.98
C GLY A 76 11.13 1.39 -9.52
N LEU A 77 9.79 1.28 -9.61
CA LEU A 77 9.12 0.11 -10.19
C LEU A 77 8.79 0.36 -11.66
N GLN A 78 9.63 -0.19 -12.53
CA GLN A 78 9.28 -0.67 -13.87
C GLN A 78 8.24 -1.82 -13.77
N SER A 79 7.15 -1.63 -13.02
CA SER A 79 6.04 -2.57 -13.01
C SER A 79 5.19 -2.34 -14.24
N LYS A 80 4.65 -3.42 -14.80
CA LYS A 80 3.60 -3.35 -15.83
C LYS A 80 2.53 -2.35 -15.40
N PRO A 81 2.10 -1.44 -16.29
CA PRO A 81 1.10 -0.45 -15.95
C PRO A 81 -0.20 -1.14 -15.51
N LEU A 82 -0.83 -0.59 -14.47
CA LEU A 82 -2.15 -0.97 -14.04
C LEU A 82 -3.15 -0.32 -14.99
N LYS A 83 -3.59 -1.08 -16.00
CA LYS A 83 -4.65 -0.65 -16.90
C LYS A 83 -5.98 -0.57 -16.16
N VAL A 84 -6.63 0.57 -16.27
CA VAL A 84 -7.93 0.85 -15.68
C VAL A 84 -8.91 1.13 -16.80
N SER A 85 -9.90 0.24 -16.87
CA SER A 85 -11.06 0.31 -17.77
C SER A 85 -12.35 0.25 -16.96
N ARG A 86 -13.50 0.55 -17.58
CA ARG A 86 -14.83 0.49 -16.96
C ARG A 86 -15.14 -0.88 -16.32
N THR A 87 -14.58 -1.97 -16.85
CA THR A 87 -14.84 -3.34 -16.38
C THR A 87 -13.75 -3.89 -15.45
N SER A 88 -12.72 -3.11 -15.14
CA SER A 88 -11.58 -3.55 -14.33
C SER A 88 -12.01 -4.10 -12.97
N ASP A 89 -11.48 -5.28 -12.62
CA ASP A 89 -11.60 -5.86 -11.28
C ASP A 89 -10.33 -5.59 -10.47
N LEU A 90 -10.41 -4.57 -9.62
CA LEU A 90 -9.32 -4.13 -8.75
C LEU A 90 -9.38 -4.77 -7.36
N CYS A 91 -10.17 -5.84 -7.14
CA CYS A 91 -10.25 -6.51 -5.83
C CYS A 91 -8.86 -6.89 -5.28
N LYS A 92 -7.98 -7.46 -6.12
CA LYS A 92 -6.62 -7.84 -5.71
C LYS A 92 -5.77 -6.63 -5.32
N VAL A 93 -5.95 -5.52 -6.02
CA VAL A 93 -5.26 -4.25 -5.73
C VAL A 93 -5.71 -3.70 -4.38
N ILE A 94 -7.02 -3.74 -4.10
CA ILE A 94 -7.61 -3.29 -2.83
C ILE A 94 -7.12 -4.16 -1.66
N ILE A 95 -7.16 -5.49 -1.78
CA ILE A 95 -6.65 -6.41 -0.74
C ILE A 95 -5.19 -6.11 -0.43
N LYS A 96 -4.38 -5.90 -1.48
CA LYS A 96 -2.97 -5.56 -1.33
C LYS A 96 -2.79 -4.20 -0.65
N ALA A 97 -3.54 -3.18 -1.07
CA ALA A 97 -3.48 -1.84 -0.49
C ALA A 97 -3.84 -1.84 0.99
N VAL A 98 -4.97 -2.44 1.37
CA VAL A 98 -5.41 -2.53 2.77
C VAL A 98 -4.37 -3.28 3.62
N ARG A 99 -3.78 -4.34 3.09
CA ARG A 99 -2.73 -5.09 3.78
C ARG A 99 -1.45 -4.29 3.97
N GLU A 100 -0.99 -3.63 2.92
CA GLU A 100 0.29 -2.93 2.90
C GLU A 100 0.22 -1.52 3.48
N LEU A 101 -0.96 -0.90 3.57
CA LEU A 101 -1.15 0.31 4.37
C LEU A 101 -1.11 -0.04 5.87
N GLY A 102 -1.74 -1.16 6.26
CA GLY A 102 -1.67 -1.70 7.62
C GLY A 102 -2.21 -0.75 8.70
N GLU A 103 -3.11 0.15 8.32
CA GLU A 103 -3.81 1.05 9.25
C GLU A 103 -4.71 0.22 10.18
N ARG A 104 -4.62 0.47 11.49
CA ARG A 104 -5.27 -0.34 12.54
C ARG A 104 -6.77 -0.52 12.31
N ASP A 105 -7.45 0.58 12.02
CA ASP A 105 -8.90 0.62 11.82
C ASP A 105 -9.29 0.42 10.34
N GLY A 106 -8.31 0.15 9.49
CA GLY A 106 -8.47 0.06 8.04
C GLY A 106 -8.29 1.39 7.32
N SER A 107 -8.34 1.31 5.99
CA SER A 107 -8.07 2.43 5.08
C SER A 107 -9.31 2.82 4.30
N ASN A 108 -9.55 4.12 4.17
CA ASN A 108 -10.60 4.62 3.29
C ASN A 108 -10.18 4.57 1.81
N LEU A 109 -11.15 4.73 0.89
CA LEU A 109 -10.88 4.72 -0.56
C LEU A 109 -9.87 5.78 -1.01
N LYS A 110 -9.79 6.94 -0.33
CA LYS A 110 -8.83 8.00 -0.66
C LYS A 110 -7.39 7.55 -0.38
N ASN A 111 -7.16 6.90 0.76
CA ASN A 111 -5.84 6.34 1.12
C ASN A 111 -5.48 5.17 0.20
N ILE A 112 -6.44 4.32 -0.13
CA ILE A 112 -6.26 3.22 -1.09
C ILE A 112 -5.89 3.76 -2.46
N GLU A 113 -6.61 4.76 -2.97
CA GLU A 113 -6.31 5.39 -4.26
C GLU A 113 -4.91 6.02 -4.27
N LYS A 114 -4.55 6.77 -3.21
CA LYS A 114 -3.21 7.34 -3.05
C LYS A 114 -2.13 6.25 -3.11
N TYR A 115 -2.32 5.15 -2.38
CA TYR A 115 -1.41 4.00 -2.44
C TYR A 115 -1.30 3.44 -3.85
N VAL A 116 -2.41 3.26 -4.57
CA VAL A 116 -2.40 2.69 -5.93
C VAL A 116 -1.61 3.57 -6.88
N ARG A 117 -1.83 4.88 -6.86
CA ARG A 117 -1.10 5.85 -7.69
C ARG A 117 0.40 5.90 -7.37
N GLN A 118 0.78 5.64 -6.12
CA GLN A 118 2.19 5.60 -5.70
C GLN A 118 2.87 4.26 -5.94
N SER A 119 2.11 3.17 -6.01
CA SER A 119 2.66 1.80 -6.12
C SER A 119 2.59 1.21 -7.52
N HIS A 120 1.83 1.84 -8.42
CA HIS A 120 1.62 1.39 -9.80
C HIS A 120 1.68 2.60 -10.74
N SER A 121 2.21 2.38 -11.95
CA SER A 121 1.95 3.27 -13.08
C SER A 121 0.51 3.01 -13.54
N VAL A 122 -0.40 3.94 -13.23
CA VAL A 122 -1.83 3.79 -13.56
C VAL A 122 -2.06 4.32 -14.98
N ASP A 123 -2.69 3.49 -15.81
CA ASP A 123 -3.05 3.81 -17.19
C ASP A 123 -4.58 3.77 -17.31
N GLU A 124 -5.21 4.96 -17.26
CA GLU A 124 -6.65 5.15 -17.36
C GLU A 124 -7.06 5.24 -18.84
N GLU A 125 -7.81 4.24 -19.35
CA GLU A 125 -8.34 4.25 -20.71
C GLU A 125 -9.42 5.35 -20.86
N GLN A 126 -9.84 5.71 -22.08
CA GLN A 126 -10.74 6.86 -22.35
C GLN A 126 -12.04 6.90 -21.53
N GLU A 127 -12.52 5.77 -21.01
CA GLU A 127 -13.69 5.67 -20.12
C GLU A 127 -13.38 5.04 -18.74
N GLY A 128 -12.11 4.80 -18.44
CA GLY A 128 -11.64 4.21 -17.19
C GLY A 128 -11.28 5.28 -16.17
N ASP A 129 -12.05 5.39 -15.09
CA ASP A 129 -11.70 6.24 -13.94
C ASP A 129 -11.28 5.35 -12.77
N LEU A 130 -10.04 5.50 -12.27
CA LEU A 130 -9.52 4.71 -11.15
C LEU A 130 -10.42 4.84 -9.93
N ARG A 131 -10.93 6.04 -9.64
CA ARG A 131 -11.75 6.28 -8.47
C ARG A 131 -13.06 5.47 -8.54
N THR A 132 -13.73 5.50 -9.68
CA THR A 132 -14.94 4.71 -9.94
C THR A 132 -14.64 3.21 -9.94
N ALA A 133 -13.56 2.77 -10.59
CA ALA A 133 -13.15 1.37 -10.63
C ALA A 133 -12.83 0.82 -9.23
N LEU A 134 -12.14 1.61 -8.39
CA LEU A 134 -11.88 1.27 -7.00
C LEU A 134 -13.16 1.18 -6.18
N ARG A 135 -14.10 2.12 -6.34
CA ARG A 135 -15.39 2.09 -5.65
C ARG A 135 -16.19 0.83 -5.98
N LEU A 136 -16.29 0.48 -7.27
CA LEU A 136 -16.99 -0.72 -7.73
C LEU A 136 -16.30 -2.00 -7.25
N SER A 137 -14.97 -2.03 -7.34
CA SER A 137 -14.17 -3.17 -6.90
C SER A 137 -14.17 -3.34 -5.39
N ALA A 138 -14.26 -2.26 -4.61
CA ALA A 138 -14.37 -2.31 -3.16
C ALA A 138 -15.67 -2.98 -2.73
N LYS A 139 -16.80 -2.60 -3.36
CA LYS A 139 -18.08 -3.27 -3.14
C LYS A 139 -17.97 -4.77 -3.43
N ARG A 140 -17.43 -5.15 -4.59
CA ARG A 140 -17.20 -6.56 -4.95
C ARG A 140 -16.28 -7.29 -3.96
N ALA A 141 -15.25 -6.62 -3.45
CA ALA A 141 -14.32 -7.20 -2.49
C ALA A 141 -14.99 -7.46 -1.13
N VAL A 142 -15.90 -6.57 -0.70
CA VAL A 142 -16.73 -6.76 0.50
C VAL A 142 -17.72 -7.90 0.28
N ASP A 143 -18.46 -7.90 -0.83
CA ASP A 143 -19.46 -8.94 -1.16
C ASP A 143 -18.82 -10.33 -1.19
N ARG A 144 -17.57 -10.44 -1.65
CA ARG A 144 -16.80 -11.69 -1.69
C ARG A 144 -16.10 -12.04 -0.37
N GLY A 145 -16.22 -11.23 0.68
CA GLY A 145 -15.55 -11.41 1.97
C GLY A 145 -14.02 -11.29 1.91
N LEU A 146 -13.48 -10.58 0.92
CA LEU A 146 -12.03 -10.39 0.73
C LEU A 146 -11.48 -9.25 1.61
N VAL A 147 -12.33 -8.29 1.97
CA VAL A 147 -12.08 -7.20 2.92
C VAL A 147 -13.33 -6.97 3.75
N LEU A 148 -13.17 -6.43 4.96
CA LEU A 148 -14.28 -5.99 5.80
C LEU A 148 -14.47 -4.48 5.64
N GLN A 149 -15.72 -4.02 5.61
CA GLN A 149 -16.06 -2.60 5.57
C GLN A 149 -16.72 -2.17 6.88
N GLU A 150 -16.13 -1.17 7.54
CA GLU A 150 -16.66 -0.52 8.73
C GLU A 150 -16.84 0.97 8.44
N GLY A 151 -18.08 1.37 8.18
CA GLY A 151 -18.38 2.71 7.68
C GLY A 151 -17.66 3.00 6.36
N ARG A 152 -16.64 3.88 6.41
CA ARG A 152 -15.82 4.28 5.25
C ARG A 152 -14.47 3.57 5.18
N LEU A 153 -14.14 2.75 6.17
CA LEU A 153 -12.85 2.09 6.30
C LEU A 153 -12.93 0.65 5.79
N PHE A 154 -11.88 0.22 5.09
CA PHE A 154 -11.70 -1.15 4.62
C PHE A 154 -10.51 -1.77 5.34
N ARG A 155 -10.72 -2.90 6.01
CA ARG A 155 -9.68 -3.61 6.75
C ARG A 155 -9.54 -5.07 6.32
N GLN A 156 -8.43 -5.68 6.70
CA GLN A 156 -8.22 -7.11 6.48
C GLN A 156 -9.26 -7.90 7.28
N PRO A 157 -9.78 -9.02 6.73
CA PRO A 157 -10.57 -9.96 7.53
C PRO A 157 -9.74 -10.53 8.67
N ASP A 158 -10.36 -10.79 9.82
CA ASP A 158 -9.68 -11.32 11.02
C ASP A 158 -9.07 -12.71 10.79
N ARG A 159 -9.51 -13.42 9.75
CA ARG A 159 -8.98 -14.71 9.33
C ARG A 159 -8.30 -14.62 7.96
N PRO A 160 -7.20 -15.36 7.74
CA PRO A 160 -6.55 -15.47 6.44
C PRO A 160 -7.53 -15.78 5.31
N ILE A 161 -7.42 -15.08 4.19
CA ILE A 161 -8.33 -15.18 3.02
C ILE A 161 -8.48 -16.62 2.50
N HIS A 162 -7.45 -17.45 2.63
CA HIS A 162 -7.53 -18.88 2.29
C HIS A 162 -8.53 -19.67 3.14
N LEU A 163 -8.69 -19.30 4.42
CA LEU A 163 -9.67 -19.90 5.32
C LEU A 163 -11.07 -19.33 5.08
N ALA A 164 -11.18 -18.06 4.68
CA ALA A 164 -12.45 -17.44 4.32
C ALA A 164 -13.09 -18.06 3.06
N LYS A 165 -12.28 -18.40 2.05
CA LYS A 165 -12.76 -19.12 0.85
C LYS A 165 -13.37 -20.49 1.18
N LYS A 166 -12.75 -21.24 2.10
CA LYS A 166 -13.24 -22.55 2.52
C LYS A 166 -14.60 -22.42 3.22
N PHE A 167 -14.73 -21.45 4.12
CA PHE A 167 -15.97 -21.17 4.84
C PHE A 167 -17.11 -20.70 3.92
N ASN A 168 -16.83 -19.82 2.96
CA ASN A 168 -17.86 -19.36 2.01
C ASN A 168 -18.31 -20.49 1.07
N ALA A 169 -17.38 -21.34 0.60
CA ALA A 169 -17.73 -22.53 -0.17
C ALA A 169 -18.57 -23.53 0.66
N GLU A 170 -18.27 -23.69 1.95
CA GLU A 170 -19.05 -24.52 2.88
C GLU A 170 -20.44 -23.93 3.16
N ARG A 171 -20.58 -22.60 3.22
CA ARG A 171 -21.88 -21.92 3.35
C ARG A 171 -22.75 -22.02 2.09
N GLU A 172 -22.19 -21.76 0.91
CA GLU A 172 -22.91 -21.93 -0.37
C GLU A 172 -23.35 -23.37 -0.59
N HIS A 173 -22.55 -24.34 -0.14
CA HIS A 173 -22.91 -25.76 -0.15
C HIS A 173 -24.03 -26.09 0.85
N ASN A 174 -24.04 -25.51 2.05
CA ASN A 174 -25.09 -25.76 3.04
C ASN A 174 -26.43 -25.08 2.69
N ASP A 175 -26.41 -23.87 2.13
CA ASP A 175 -27.64 -23.16 1.71
C ASP A 175 -28.31 -23.81 0.49
N SER A 176 -27.56 -24.61 -0.29
CA SER A 176 -28.12 -25.40 -1.40
C SER A 176 -28.70 -26.74 -0.96
N LEU A 177 -28.52 -27.14 0.31
CA LEU A 177 -29.01 -28.41 0.88
C LEU A 177 -30.28 -28.26 1.73
N THR A 178 -30.74 -27.03 2.02
CA THR A 178 -32.03 -26.81 2.72
C THR A 178 -33.19 -26.79 1.72
N PRO A 179 -34.17 -27.72 1.78
CA PRO A 179 -35.37 -27.65 0.95
C PRO A 179 -36.25 -26.48 1.38
N LYS A 180 -36.91 -25.83 0.41
CA LYS A 180 -37.89 -24.75 0.60
C LYS A 180 -39.11 -25.20 1.40
#